data_AF-A0A8G2C5W1-F1
#
_entry.id   AF-A0A8G2C5W1-F1
#
_cell.length_a   1.000
_cell.length_b   1.000
_cell.length_c   1.000
_cell.angle_alpha   90.00
_cell.angle_beta   90.00
_cell.angle_gamma   90.00
#
_symmetry.space_group_name_H-M   'P 1'
#
loop_
_entity.id
_entity.type
_entity.pdbx_description
1 polymer ?
#
loop_
_entity_poly.entity_id
_entity_poly.type
_entity_poly.pdbx_seq_one_letter_code
_entity_poly.pdbx_strand_id
1 'polypeptide(L)'
;MAKHVAHEESEAAKVLGELATRVESDKVDEFTLSRLEKLAASSKDSDWINYIYVMGAISAIRDDVDAVRKYYTQALDVEGNTFKTRFNFAQSLAMVGKFAESYVQAKAAETISPTSEHITGLMENISSKMLDEMWEDMKEDTEEDLTRMCMMNFAAGEK
;
A
#
# COMPACT_ATOMS: atom_id res chain seq x y z
N MET A 1 19.27 26.38 -30.24
CA MET A 1 19.21 26.60 -28.77
C MET A 1 17.93 25.96 -28.26
N ALA A 2 18.01 24.72 -27.78
CA ALA A 2 16.87 24.08 -27.12
C ALA A 2 16.69 24.74 -25.75
N LYS A 3 15.55 25.37 -25.52
CA LYS A 3 15.16 25.78 -24.17
C LYS A 3 15.02 24.51 -23.35
N HIS A 4 15.86 24.34 -22.33
CA HIS A 4 15.54 23.46 -21.21
C HIS A 4 14.27 24.04 -20.57
N VAL A 5 13.13 23.49 -20.96
CA VAL A 5 11.90 23.64 -20.19
C VAL A 5 12.14 22.81 -18.94
N ALA A 6 12.37 23.47 -17.80
CA ALA A 6 12.22 22.80 -16.53
C ALA A 6 10.78 22.26 -16.53
N HIS A 7 10.63 20.93 -16.58
CA HIS A 7 9.32 20.32 -16.41
C HIS A 7 8.89 20.66 -14.99
N GLU A 8 7.98 21.63 -14.87
CA GLU A 8 7.31 21.90 -13.61
C GLU A 8 6.67 20.60 -13.13
N GLU A 9 6.95 20.24 -11.88
CA GLU A 9 6.35 19.09 -11.22
C GLU A 9 4.83 19.21 -11.27
N SER A 10 4.14 18.13 -11.65
CA SER A 10 2.67 18.12 -11.74
C SER A 10 2.04 18.37 -10.37
N GLU A 11 0.80 18.87 -10.34
CA GLU A 11 0.09 19.03 -9.07
C GLU A 11 -0.12 17.68 -8.38
N ALA A 12 -0.32 16.60 -9.14
CA ALA A 12 -0.44 15.26 -8.56
C ALA A 12 0.85 14.80 -7.86
N ALA A 13 2.03 15.07 -8.44
CA ALA A 13 3.31 14.73 -7.81
C ALA A 13 3.54 15.54 -6.52
N LYS A 14 3.26 16.85 -6.54
CA LYS A 14 3.31 17.70 -5.34
C LYS A 14 2.35 17.23 -4.25
N VAL A 15 1.12 16.88 -4.63
CA VAL A 15 0.10 16.36 -3.72
C VAL A 15 0.55 15.05 -3.08
N LEU A 16 1.19 14.15 -3.83
CA LEU A 16 1.71 12.89 -3.29
C LEU A 16 2.77 13.14 -2.21
N GLY A 17 3.68 14.10 -2.44
CA GLY A 17 4.65 14.53 -1.43
C GLY A 17 4.00 15.15 -0.19
N GLU A 18 3.01 16.03 -0.38
CA GLU A 18 2.26 16.63 0.74
C GLU A 18 1.53 15.55 1.56
N LEU A 19 0.91 14.57 0.89
CA LEU A 19 0.17 13.49 1.54
C LEU A 19 1.09 12.65 2.43
N ALA A 20 2.28 12.28 1.94
CA ALA A 20 3.26 11.52 2.71
C ALA A 20 3.66 12.25 4.00
N THR A 21 4.02 13.54 3.91
CA THR A 21 4.38 14.36 5.09
C THR A 21 3.23 14.48 6.10
N ARG A 22 1.97 14.54 5.61
CA ARG A 22 0.81 14.66 6.51
C ARG A 22 0.47 13.35 7.21
N VAL A 23 0.59 12.22 6.51
CA VAL A 23 0.41 10.89 7.11
C VAL A 23 1.46 10.68 8.21
N GLU A 24 2.72 11.02 7.96
CA GLU A 24 3.80 10.94 8.96
C GLU A 24 3.57 11.84 10.19
N SER A 25 2.87 12.95 10.02
CA SER A 25 2.60 13.91 11.10
C SER A 25 1.22 13.76 11.75
N ASP A 26 0.45 12.73 11.38
CA ASP A 26 -0.92 12.47 11.85
C ASP A 26 -1.86 13.69 11.68
N LYS A 27 -1.68 14.43 10.57
CA LYS A 27 -2.40 15.67 10.24
C LYS A 27 -3.20 15.53 8.95
N VAL A 28 -3.97 14.46 8.86
CA VAL A 28 -4.86 14.21 7.73
C VAL A 28 -6.29 14.17 8.23
N ASP A 29 -7.09 15.14 7.78
CA ASP A 29 -8.53 15.18 7.97
C ASP A 29 -9.26 15.14 6.62
N GLU A 30 -10.56 14.87 6.64
CA GLU A 30 -11.37 14.74 5.42
C GLU A 30 -11.40 16.03 4.59
N PHE A 31 -11.33 17.21 5.23
CA PHE A 31 -11.26 18.48 4.51
C PHE A 31 -9.97 18.58 3.69
N THR A 32 -8.86 18.16 4.30
CA THR A 32 -7.54 18.11 3.67
C THR A 32 -7.54 17.11 2.52
N LEU A 33 -8.06 15.89 2.73
CA LEU A 33 -8.18 14.88 1.67
C LEU A 33 -9.00 15.39 0.49
N SER A 34 -10.19 15.91 0.74
CA SER A 34 -11.06 16.49 -0.28
C SER A 34 -10.39 17.63 -1.08
N ARG A 35 -9.56 18.45 -0.43
CA ARG A 35 -8.77 19.49 -1.13
C ARG A 35 -7.69 18.87 -2.00
N LEU A 36 -6.94 17.89 -1.49
CA LEU A 36 -5.85 17.23 -2.21
C LEU A 36 -6.37 16.46 -3.43
N GLU A 37 -7.53 15.81 -3.33
CA GLU A 37 -8.18 15.15 -4.47
C GLU A 37 -8.50 16.15 -5.58
N LYS A 38 -9.07 17.31 -5.23
CA LYS A 38 -9.39 18.37 -6.21
C LYS A 38 -8.15 18.91 -6.90
N LEU A 39 -7.05 19.08 -6.15
CA LEU A 39 -5.77 19.52 -6.71
C LEU A 39 -5.20 18.47 -7.68
N ALA A 40 -5.15 17.20 -7.27
CA ALA A 40 -4.66 16.13 -8.11
C ALA A 40 -5.52 15.94 -9.38
N ALA A 41 -6.84 16.14 -9.30
CA ALA A 41 -7.74 16.03 -10.44
C ALA A 41 -7.40 16.99 -11.58
N SER A 42 -6.78 18.15 -11.29
CA SER A 42 -6.30 19.09 -12.32
C SER A 42 -5.17 18.53 -13.19
N SER A 43 -4.42 17.54 -12.67
CA SER A 43 -3.33 16.88 -13.36
C SER A 43 -3.72 15.54 -13.99
N LYS A 44 -4.99 15.13 -13.91
CA LYS A 44 -5.44 13.81 -14.38
C LYS A 44 -5.07 13.52 -15.83
N ASP A 45 -5.18 14.52 -16.72
CA ASP A 45 -4.93 14.35 -18.15
C ASP A 45 -3.44 14.46 -18.51
N SER A 46 -2.66 15.22 -17.73
CA SER A 46 -1.23 15.47 -17.99
C SER A 46 -0.30 14.53 -17.22
N ASP A 47 -0.75 13.96 -16.10
CA ASP A 47 0.00 13.08 -15.22
C ASP A 47 -0.95 12.07 -14.55
N TRP A 48 -1.49 11.19 -15.40
CA TRP A 48 -2.44 10.17 -15.02
C TRP A 48 -1.90 9.23 -13.93
N ILE A 49 -0.61 8.90 -13.96
CA ILE A 49 0.00 7.96 -13.02
C ILE A 49 0.09 8.54 -11.62
N ASN A 50 0.64 9.75 -11.46
CA ASN A 50 0.71 10.33 -10.12
C ASN A 50 -0.71 10.66 -9.61
N TYR A 51 -1.66 10.99 -10.49
CA TYR A 51 -3.06 11.09 -10.11
C TYR A 51 -3.58 9.76 -9.52
N ILE A 52 -3.34 8.62 -10.18
CA ILE A 52 -3.73 7.30 -9.67
C ILE A 52 -3.08 7.03 -8.30
N TYR A 53 -1.78 7.31 -8.14
CA TYR A 53 -1.10 7.11 -6.86
C TYR A 53 -1.70 7.94 -5.74
N VAL A 54 -2.05 9.21 -6.01
CA VAL A 54 -2.76 10.06 -5.04
C VAL A 54 -4.11 9.44 -4.68
N MET A 55 -4.92 9.06 -5.66
CA MET A 55 -6.24 8.49 -5.39
C MET A 55 -6.15 7.17 -4.61
N GLY A 56 -5.18 6.31 -4.94
CA GLY A 56 -4.93 5.07 -4.21
C GLY A 56 -4.52 5.32 -2.75
N ALA A 57 -3.61 6.28 -2.51
CA ALA A 57 -3.17 6.63 -1.16
C ALA A 57 -4.30 7.28 -0.33
N ILE A 58 -5.09 8.17 -0.92
CA ILE A 58 -6.26 8.77 -0.26
C ILE A 58 -7.31 7.72 0.08
N SER A 59 -7.52 6.75 -0.81
CA SER A 59 -8.42 5.62 -0.55
C SER A 59 -7.95 4.80 0.65
N ALA A 60 -6.63 4.58 0.78
CA ALA A 60 -6.07 3.87 1.92
C ALA A 60 -6.28 4.62 3.24
N ILE A 61 -6.12 5.94 3.25
CA ILE A 61 -6.39 6.76 4.44
C ILE A 61 -7.86 6.71 4.85
N ARG A 62 -8.77 6.55 3.88
CA ARG A 62 -10.21 6.38 4.13
C ARG A 62 -10.62 4.93 4.40
N ASP A 63 -9.67 4.00 4.50
CA ASP A 63 -9.93 2.57 4.69
C ASP A 63 -10.78 1.93 3.57
N ASP A 64 -10.75 2.50 2.37
CA ASP A 64 -11.46 1.97 1.19
C ASP A 64 -10.57 0.99 0.42
N VAL A 65 -10.55 -0.25 0.89
CA VAL A 65 -9.74 -1.33 0.32
C VAL A 65 -10.05 -1.57 -1.16
N ASP A 66 -11.31 -1.48 -1.56
CA ASP A 66 -11.71 -1.75 -2.94
C ASP A 66 -11.22 -0.66 -3.88
N ALA A 67 -11.28 0.60 -3.46
CA ALA A 67 -10.71 1.71 -4.21
C ALA A 67 -9.17 1.62 -4.27
N VAL A 68 -8.48 1.23 -3.18
CA VAL A 68 -7.03 0.98 -3.19
C VAL A 68 -6.67 -0.04 -4.28
N ARG A 69 -7.33 -1.21 -4.28
CA ARG A 69 -7.07 -2.27 -5.27
C ARG A 69 -7.37 -1.78 -6.69
N LYS A 70 -8.49 -1.08 -6.89
CA LYS A 70 -8.88 -0.53 -8.19
C LYS A 70 -7.81 0.41 -8.75
N TYR A 71 -7.38 1.40 -7.97
CA TYR A 71 -6.42 2.39 -8.42
C TYR A 71 -5.05 1.77 -8.70
N TYR A 72 -4.52 0.94 -7.79
CA TYR A 72 -3.21 0.34 -8.05
C TYR A 72 -3.21 -0.73 -9.12
N THR A 73 -4.32 -1.42 -9.35
CA THR A 73 -4.47 -2.29 -10.54
C THR A 73 -4.38 -1.45 -11.82
N GLN A 74 -5.05 -0.29 -11.87
CA GLN A 74 -4.91 0.63 -13.01
C GLN A 74 -3.48 1.14 -13.18
N ALA A 75 -2.77 1.44 -12.09
CA ALA A 75 -1.37 1.85 -12.20
C ALA A 75 -0.47 0.73 -12.75
N LEU A 76 -0.69 -0.52 -12.31
CA LEU A 76 -0.01 -1.70 -12.84
C LEU A 76 -0.33 -1.93 -14.33
N ASP A 77 -1.55 -1.63 -14.78
CA ASP A 77 -1.92 -1.75 -16.19
C ASP A 77 -1.27 -0.69 -17.09
N VAL A 78 -0.99 0.51 -16.56
CA VAL A 78 -0.46 1.63 -17.35
C VAL A 78 1.07 1.73 -17.30
N GLU A 79 1.66 1.72 -16.11
CA GLU A 79 3.13 1.79 -15.95
C GLU A 79 3.80 0.43 -15.86
N GLY A 80 3.03 -0.64 -15.68
CA GLY A 80 3.55 -1.98 -15.53
C GLY A 80 4.10 -2.25 -14.13
N ASN A 81 4.94 -3.29 -14.08
CA ASN A 81 5.54 -3.78 -12.86
C ASN A 81 6.75 -2.92 -12.44
N THR A 82 6.53 -1.66 -12.04
CA THR A 82 7.61 -0.78 -11.55
C THR A 82 7.79 -0.89 -10.04
N PHE A 83 9.00 -0.56 -9.55
CA PHE A 83 9.26 -0.49 -8.12
C PHE A 83 8.29 0.49 -7.43
N LYS A 84 8.11 1.70 -7.98
CA LYS A 84 7.25 2.74 -7.41
C LYS A 84 5.79 2.28 -7.31
N THR A 85 5.26 1.66 -8.37
CA THR A 85 3.88 1.15 -8.37
C THR A 85 3.68 0.09 -7.30
N ARG A 86 4.57 -0.91 -7.23
CA ARG A 86 4.48 -2.01 -6.26
C ARG A 86 4.69 -1.53 -4.83
N PHE A 87 5.64 -0.63 -4.61
CA PHE A 87 5.92 -0.04 -3.31
C PHE A 87 4.72 0.74 -2.78
N ASN A 88 4.17 1.66 -3.60
CA ASN A 88 3.01 2.46 -3.20
C ASN A 88 1.77 1.59 -2.94
N PHE A 89 1.57 0.54 -3.75
CA PHE A 89 0.48 -0.41 -3.54
C PHE A 89 0.66 -1.19 -2.22
N ALA A 90 1.87 -1.71 -1.97
CA ALA A 90 2.19 -2.39 -0.73
C ALA A 90 1.92 -1.49 0.49
N GLN A 91 2.44 -0.26 0.48
CA GLN A 91 2.25 0.70 1.58
C GLN A 91 0.76 0.99 1.80
N SER A 92 0.00 1.23 0.74
CA SER A 92 -1.43 1.51 0.83
C SER A 92 -2.23 0.32 1.38
N LEU A 93 -1.90 -0.91 0.97
CA LEU A 93 -2.51 -2.13 1.51
C LEU A 93 -2.17 -2.36 2.99
N ALA A 94 -0.93 -2.05 3.41
CA ALA A 94 -0.53 -2.14 4.81
C ALA A 94 -1.31 -1.15 5.69
N MET A 95 -1.57 0.06 5.18
CA MET A 95 -2.36 1.07 5.90
C MET A 95 -3.80 0.62 6.19
N VAL A 96 -4.40 -0.18 5.30
CA VAL A 96 -5.77 -0.73 5.46
C VAL A 96 -5.79 -2.16 6.02
N GLY A 97 -4.71 -2.57 6.69
CA GLY A 97 -4.62 -3.87 7.36
C GLY A 97 -4.62 -5.10 6.44
N LYS A 98 -4.39 -4.93 5.13
CA LYS A 98 -4.27 -6.06 4.19
C LYS A 98 -2.82 -6.54 4.11
N PHE A 99 -2.28 -6.98 5.25
CA PHE A 99 -0.84 -7.25 5.40
C PHE A 99 -0.33 -8.39 4.51
N ALA A 100 -1.08 -9.48 4.34
CA ALA A 100 -0.68 -10.57 3.45
C ALA A 100 -0.58 -10.11 1.97
N GLU A 101 -1.58 -9.37 1.48
CA GLU A 101 -1.55 -8.80 0.13
C GLU A 101 -0.44 -7.75 -0.01
N SER A 102 -0.26 -6.91 1.01
CA SER A 102 0.80 -5.92 1.09
C SER A 102 2.18 -6.58 0.96
N TYR A 103 2.42 -7.69 1.68
CA TYR A 103 3.67 -8.44 1.62
C TYR A 103 3.98 -8.96 0.21
N VAL A 104 2.96 -9.46 -0.51
CA VAL A 104 3.11 -9.91 -1.90
C VAL A 104 3.55 -8.76 -2.81
N GLN A 105 2.94 -7.58 -2.66
CA GLN A 105 3.34 -6.40 -3.44
C GLN A 105 4.75 -5.93 -3.05
N ALA A 106 5.08 -5.96 -1.76
CA ALA A 106 6.39 -5.57 -1.26
C ALA A 106 7.51 -6.48 -1.79
N LYS A 107 7.26 -7.80 -1.82
CA LYS A 107 8.16 -8.78 -2.44
C LYS A 107 8.35 -8.56 -3.94
N ALA A 108 7.29 -8.19 -4.65
CA ALA A 108 7.41 -7.84 -6.06
C ALA A 108 8.26 -6.56 -6.25
N ALA A 109 8.13 -5.56 -5.37
CA ALA A 109 8.99 -4.37 -5.38
C ALA A 109 10.46 -4.73 -5.08
N GLU A 110 10.71 -5.56 -4.05
CA GLU A 110 12.04 -6.03 -3.67
C GLU A 110 12.75 -6.78 -4.82
N THR A 111 11.99 -7.58 -5.60
CA THR A 111 12.55 -8.28 -6.76
C THR A 111 13.06 -7.31 -7.84
N ILE A 112 12.43 -6.14 -7.98
CA ILE A 112 12.79 -5.12 -8.97
C ILE A 112 13.99 -4.30 -8.49
N SER A 113 13.99 -3.91 -7.22
CA SER A 113 15.09 -3.16 -6.60
C SER A 113 15.49 -3.82 -5.28
N PRO A 114 16.28 -4.91 -5.35
CA PRO A 114 16.82 -5.55 -4.15
C PRO A 114 17.70 -4.53 -3.45
N THR A 115 17.65 -4.43 -2.11
CA THR A 115 18.41 -3.48 -1.27
C THR A 115 17.85 -2.06 -1.09
N SER A 116 16.59 -1.78 -1.47
CA SER A 116 15.96 -0.53 -1.04
C SER A 116 15.69 -0.56 0.47
N GLU A 117 16.34 0.31 1.26
CA GLU A 117 16.10 0.40 2.71
C GLU A 117 14.61 0.61 3.04
N HIS A 118 13.91 1.38 2.20
CA HIS A 118 12.47 1.59 2.31
C HIS A 118 11.65 0.30 2.19
N ILE A 119 12.02 -0.62 1.28
CA ILE A 119 11.25 -1.87 1.12
C ILE A 119 11.53 -2.83 2.27
N THR A 120 12.76 -2.90 2.76
CA THR A 120 13.13 -3.71 3.92
C THR A 120 12.34 -3.30 5.15
N GLY A 121 12.33 -2.00 5.49
CA GLY A 121 11.59 -1.49 6.65
C GLY A 121 10.07 -1.70 6.54
N LEU A 122 9.50 -1.54 5.33
CA LEU A 122 8.09 -1.83 5.09
C LEU A 122 7.78 -3.32 5.31
N MET A 123 8.61 -4.22 4.78
CA MET A 123 8.42 -5.66 4.93
C MET A 123 8.57 -6.15 6.38
N GLU A 124 9.50 -5.58 7.15
CA GLU A 124 9.65 -5.86 8.58
C GLU A 124 8.40 -5.45 9.35
N ASN A 125 7.87 -4.24 9.09
CA ASN A 125 6.62 -3.77 9.70
C ASN A 125 5.44 -4.69 9.35
N ILE A 126 5.24 -5.01 8.06
CA ILE A 126 4.18 -5.91 7.60
C ILE A 126 4.30 -7.27 8.29
N SER A 127 5.50 -7.84 8.35
CA SER A 127 5.73 -9.16 8.95
C SER A 127 5.43 -9.16 10.45
N SER A 128 5.80 -8.09 11.17
CA SER A 128 5.45 -7.91 12.58
C SER A 128 3.93 -7.87 12.76
N LYS A 129 3.21 -7.13 11.91
CA LYS A 129 1.75 -7.02 11.98
C LYS A 129 1.03 -8.32 11.67
N MET A 130 1.50 -9.08 10.69
CA MET A 130 0.97 -10.42 10.40
C MET A 130 1.15 -11.37 11.60
N LEU A 131 2.30 -11.30 12.29
CA LEU A 131 2.52 -12.08 13.51
C LEU A 131 1.55 -11.65 14.61
N ASP A 132 1.37 -10.34 14.82
CA ASP A 132 0.43 -9.83 15.81
C ASP A 132 -1.01 -10.34 15.54
N GLU A 133 -1.48 -10.27 14.29
CA GLU A 133 -2.80 -10.81 13.89
C GLU A 133 -2.91 -12.31 14.20
N MET A 134 -1.89 -13.09 13.85
CA MET A 134 -1.88 -14.52 14.17
C MET A 134 -1.94 -14.80 15.68
N TRP A 135 -1.28 -13.97 16.50
CA TRP A 135 -1.28 -14.12 17.95
C TRP A 135 -2.62 -13.72 18.58
N GLU A 136 -3.31 -12.71 18.05
CA GLU A 136 -4.66 -12.35 18.51
C GLU A 136 -5.67 -13.44 18.15
N ASP A 137 -5.64 -13.96 16.93
CA ASP A 137 -6.51 -15.08 16.53
C ASP A 137 -6.32 -16.30 17.46
N MET A 138 -5.07 -16.65 17.80
CA MET A 138 -4.78 -17.75 18.73
C MET A 138 -5.23 -17.51 20.19
N LYS A 139 -5.42 -16.25 20.62
CA LYS A 139 -5.95 -15.95 21.96
C LYS A 139 -7.47 -16.06 22.00
N GLU A 140 -8.12 -15.81 20.88
CA GLU A 140 -9.57 -15.97 20.73
C GLU A 140 -9.97 -17.44 20.54
N ASP A 141 -9.06 -18.27 20.03
CA ASP A 141 -9.23 -19.72 19.97
C ASP A 141 -9.30 -20.33 21.37
N THR A 142 -10.32 -21.16 21.60
CA THR A 142 -10.44 -21.90 22.86
C THR A 142 -9.43 -23.05 22.92
N GLU A 143 -9.14 -23.57 24.12
CA GLU A 143 -8.30 -24.76 24.30
C GLU A 143 -8.83 -25.96 23.48
N GLU A 144 -10.15 -26.06 23.27
CA GLU A 144 -10.78 -27.06 22.41
C GLU A 144 -10.47 -26.83 20.92
N ASP A 145 -10.46 -25.58 20.44
CA ASP A 145 -10.17 -25.24 19.04
C ASP A 145 -8.71 -25.53 18.67
N LEU A 146 -7.78 -25.12 19.54
CA LEU A 146 -6.34 -25.40 19.39
C LEU A 146 -6.07 -26.92 19.44
N THR A 147 -6.74 -27.64 20.33
CA THR A 147 -6.60 -29.11 20.43
C THR A 147 -7.17 -29.81 19.20
N ARG A 148 -8.30 -29.34 18.66
CA ARG A 148 -8.91 -29.89 17.46
C ARG A 148 -8.06 -29.65 16.22
N MET A 149 -7.47 -28.47 16.07
CA MET A 149 -6.52 -28.15 15.01
C MET A 149 -5.28 -29.04 15.07
N CYS A 150 -4.71 -29.24 16.27
CA CYS A 150 -3.60 -30.18 16.47
C CYS A 150 -3.99 -31.61 16.04
N MET A 151 -5.13 -32.11 16.51
CA MET A 151 -5.60 -33.47 16.15
C MET A 151 -5.88 -33.63 14.66
N MET A 152 -6.42 -32.62 13.98
CA MET A 152 -6.65 -32.65 12.53
C MET A 152 -5.33 -32.66 11.74
N ASN A 153 -4.32 -31.90 12.16
CA ASN A 153 -3.01 -31.89 11.50
C ASN A 153 -2.25 -33.22 11.71
N PHE A 154 -2.40 -33.86 12.88
CA PHE A 154 -1.88 -35.22 13.10
C PHE A 154 -2.60 -36.27 12.25
N ALA A 155 -3.92 -36.17 12.09
CA ALA A 155 -4.69 -37.08 11.25
C ALA A 155 -4.46 -36.85 9.74
N ALA A 156 -4.13 -35.63 9.32
CA ALA A 156 -3.80 -35.29 7.93
C ALA A 156 -2.34 -35.56 7.57
N GLY A 157 -1.46 -35.80 8.55
CA GLY A 157 -0.05 -36.14 8.37
C GLY A 157 0.25 -37.61 8.06
N GLU A 158 -0.78 -38.47 7.97
CA GLU A 158 -0.61 -39.83 7.45
C GLU A 158 -0.72 -39.83 5.91
N LYS A 159 0.39 -39.50 5.24
CA LYS A 159 0.82 -40.12 3.98
C LYS A 159 2.26 -39.75 3.61
#